data_AF-A0A4Q3RV68-F1
#
_entry.id   AF-A0A4Q3RV68-F1
#
_cell.length_a   1.000
_cell.length_b   1.000
_cell.length_c   1.000
_cell.angle_alpha   90.00
_cell.angle_beta   90.00
_cell.angle_gamma   90.00
#
_symmetry.space_group_name_H-M   'P 1'
#
loop_
_entity.id
_entity.type
_entity.pdbx_description
1 polymer ?
#
loop_
_entity_poly.entity_id
_entity_poly.type
_entity_poly.pdbx_seq_one_letter_code
_entity_poly.pdbx_strand_id
1 'polypeptide(L)'
;AKMLNPMSRLVSDTMRMPVQPNKAIVGANAFSHSSGIHQDGFLKDAQNYEIINPEEVGAEMSKIVLTARSGRSALAHRFTKIGYYFDRNDIDTLYETFLKVADQKKEVMEEDLQQMAKEYKAMTV
;
A
#
# COMPACT_ATOMS: atom_id res chain seq x y z
N ALA A 1 4.65 3.13 -23.33
CA ALA A 1 5.09 1.75 -23.55
C ALA A 1 4.09 0.75 -22.95
N LYS A 2 2.78 0.91 -23.26
CA LYS A 2 1.68 0.30 -22.49
C LYS A 2 1.64 -1.24 -22.50
N MET A 3 2.34 -1.88 -23.44
CA MET A 3 2.39 -3.34 -23.55
C MET A 3 3.53 -3.98 -22.75
N LEU A 4 4.38 -3.21 -22.05
CA LEU A 4 5.52 -3.77 -21.32
C LEU A 4 5.10 -4.77 -20.24
N ASN A 5 4.25 -4.35 -19.30
CA ASN A 5 3.79 -5.24 -18.22
C ASN A 5 2.89 -6.38 -18.77
N PRO A 6 1.91 -6.14 -19.66
CA PRO A 6 1.11 -7.22 -20.27
C PRO A 6 1.94 -8.26 -21.02
N MET A 7 2.96 -7.84 -21.79
CA MET A 7 3.83 -8.79 -22.50
C MET A 7 4.73 -9.56 -21.55
N SER A 8 5.26 -8.92 -20.51
CA SER A 8 6.02 -9.63 -19.49
C SER A 8 5.18 -10.69 -18.77
N ARG A 9 3.90 -10.40 -18.47
CA ARG A 9 2.96 -11.37 -17.89
C ARG A 9 2.71 -12.53 -18.86
N LEU A 10 2.42 -12.25 -20.12
CA LEU A 10 2.21 -13.29 -21.15
C LEU A 10 3.42 -14.22 -21.29
N VAL A 11 4.63 -13.67 -21.35
CA VAL A 11 5.87 -14.46 -21.44
C VAL A 11 6.07 -15.30 -20.18
N SER A 12 5.90 -14.71 -19.00
CA SER A 12 5.98 -15.41 -17.70
C SER A 12 5.03 -16.62 -17.66
N ASP A 13 3.79 -16.41 -18.07
CA ASP A 13 2.75 -17.45 -18.06
C ASP A 13 3.02 -18.55 -19.09
N THR A 14 3.43 -18.16 -20.31
CA THR A 14 3.72 -19.09 -21.42
C THR A 14 4.94 -19.95 -21.10
N MET A 15 6.00 -19.33 -20.57
CA MET A 15 7.27 -20.00 -20.28
C MET A 15 7.30 -20.67 -18.91
N ARG A 16 6.23 -20.52 -18.10
CA ARG A 16 6.16 -20.99 -16.70
C ARG A 16 7.34 -20.48 -15.85
N MET A 17 7.77 -19.25 -16.10
CA MET A 17 8.89 -18.62 -15.42
C MET A 17 8.44 -17.33 -14.74
N PRO A 18 8.22 -17.33 -13.41
CA PRO A 18 7.69 -16.18 -12.71
C PRO A 18 8.67 -15.00 -12.72
N VAL A 19 8.12 -13.79 -12.90
CA VAL A 19 8.88 -12.53 -12.79
C VAL A 19 9.26 -12.28 -11.33
N GLN A 20 10.50 -11.88 -11.06
CA GLN A 20 10.90 -11.51 -9.71
C GLN A 20 10.12 -10.28 -9.23
N PRO A 21 9.66 -10.22 -7.96
CA PRO A 21 8.86 -9.09 -7.47
C PRO A 21 9.53 -7.72 -7.63
N ASN A 22 10.86 -7.67 -7.53
CA ASN A 22 11.68 -6.45 -7.65
C ASN A 22 12.19 -6.19 -9.08
N LYS A 23 11.73 -6.94 -10.09
CA LYS A 23 12.12 -6.68 -11.49
C LYS A 23 11.61 -5.31 -11.90
N ALA A 24 12.51 -4.47 -12.44
CA ALA A 24 12.16 -3.13 -12.90
C ALA A 24 10.95 -3.14 -13.83
N ILE A 25 10.01 -2.20 -13.63
CA ILE A 25 8.78 -1.97 -14.42
C ILE A 25 7.73 -3.08 -14.33
N VAL A 26 8.14 -4.35 -14.37
CA VAL A 26 7.23 -5.49 -14.57
C VAL A 26 7.06 -6.38 -13.33
N GLY A 27 7.90 -6.19 -12.32
CA GLY A 27 7.80 -6.90 -11.04
C GLY A 27 6.59 -6.44 -10.23
N ALA A 28 6.04 -7.36 -9.42
CA ALA A 28 4.86 -7.10 -8.60
C ALA A 28 5.03 -5.94 -7.58
N ASN A 29 6.28 -5.61 -7.21
CA ASN A 29 6.61 -4.54 -6.27
C ASN A 29 7.18 -3.29 -6.94
N ALA A 30 7.19 -3.21 -8.28
CA ALA A 30 7.81 -2.11 -9.01
C ALA A 30 7.20 -0.72 -8.69
N PHE A 31 5.93 -0.70 -8.28
CA PHE A 31 5.16 0.51 -7.92
C PHE A 31 4.51 0.37 -6.52
N SER A 32 5.18 -0.35 -5.62
CA SER A 32 4.70 -0.58 -4.26
C SER A 32 5.51 0.22 -3.23
N HIS A 33 4.81 0.95 -2.36
CA HIS A 33 5.40 1.82 -1.35
C HIS A 33 5.08 1.30 0.06
N SER A 34 6.11 0.90 0.82
CA SER A 34 5.93 0.27 2.14
C SER A 34 6.53 1.04 3.32
N SER A 35 7.38 2.04 3.06
CA SER A 35 8.04 2.88 4.09
C SER A 35 7.20 4.12 4.36
N GLY A 36 7.02 4.49 5.62
CA GLY A 36 6.17 5.62 6.02
C GLY A 36 6.57 6.94 5.36
N ILE A 37 7.86 7.24 5.26
CA ILE A 37 8.34 8.47 4.59
C ILE A 37 8.10 8.42 3.07
N HIS A 38 8.21 7.24 2.44
CA HIS A 38 7.96 7.09 1.01
C HIS A 38 6.47 7.18 0.71
N GLN A 39 5.64 6.56 1.55
CA GLN A 39 4.19 6.61 1.44
C GLN A 39 3.69 8.05 1.61
N ASP A 40 4.20 8.78 2.61
CA ASP A 40 3.83 10.18 2.82
C ASP A 40 4.24 11.08 1.66
N GLY A 41 5.47 10.94 1.15
CA GLY A 41 5.91 11.72 -0.01
C GLY A 41 5.17 11.37 -1.30
N PHE A 42 4.88 10.09 -1.54
CA PHE A 42 4.06 9.61 -2.66
C PHE A 42 2.62 10.17 -2.59
N LEU A 43 2.01 10.18 -1.40
CA LEU A 43 0.66 10.70 -1.20
C LEU A 43 0.55 12.22 -1.43
N LYS A 44 1.64 12.97 -1.21
CA LYS A 44 1.72 14.41 -1.46
C LYS A 44 1.95 14.71 -2.94
N ASP A 45 2.90 14.00 -3.55
CA ASP A 45 3.19 14.05 -4.97
C ASP A 45 3.82 12.73 -5.41
N ALA A 46 3.15 12.01 -6.30
CA ALA A 46 3.60 10.72 -6.80
C ALA A 46 4.99 10.81 -7.45
N GLN A 47 5.34 11.94 -8.09
CA GLN A 47 6.62 12.13 -8.78
C GLN A 47 7.83 12.09 -7.84
N ASN A 48 7.63 12.27 -6.52
CA ASN A 48 8.70 12.15 -5.53
C ASN A 48 9.32 10.75 -5.49
N TYR A 49 8.53 9.72 -5.78
CA TYR A 49 8.97 8.31 -5.71
C TYR A 49 8.60 7.49 -6.95
N GLU A 50 7.89 8.06 -7.91
CA GLU A 50 7.51 7.42 -9.17
C GLU A 50 8.01 8.24 -10.37
N ILE A 51 9.16 7.84 -10.89
CA ILE A 51 9.76 8.42 -12.10
C ILE A 51 8.92 8.05 -13.35
N ILE A 52 8.16 6.96 -13.29
CA ILE A 52 7.33 6.45 -14.38
C ILE A 52 5.92 6.26 -13.85
N ASN A 53 4.92 6.80 -14.53
CA ASN A 53 3.53 6.50 -14.22
C ASN A 53 3.22 5.02 -14.57
N PRO A 54 2.73 4.20 -13.63
CA PRO A 54 2.43 2.79 -13.86
C PRO A 54 1.57 2.53 -15.11
N GLU A 55 0.60 3.40 -15.40
CA GLU A 55 -0.32 3.24 -16.54
C GLU A 55 0.40 3.35 -17.89
N GLU A 56 1.49 4.11 -17.98
CA GLU A 56 2.25 4.31 -19.23
C GLU A 56 3.00 3.05 -19.68
N VAL A 57 3.25 2.14 -18.75
CA VAL A 57 3.91 0.85 -18.94
C VAL A 57 2.95 -0.34 -18.84
N GLY A 58 1.65 -0.07 -18.66
CA GLY A 58 0.59 -1.07 -18.54
C GLY A 58 0.58 -1.81 -17.21
N ALA A 59 1.19 -1.25 -16.17
CA ALA A 59 1.11 -1.77 -14.82
C ALA A 59 -0.19 -1.33 -14.13
N GLU A 60 -0.57 -2.05 -13.08
CA GLU A 60 -1.64 -1.61 -12.16
C GLU A 60 -1.22 -0.33 -11.44
N MET A 61 -2.22 0.41 -10.92
CA MET A 61 -1.97 1.58 -10.07
C MET A 61 -1.08 1.23 -8.88
N SER A 62 -0.34 2.23 -8.42
CA SER A 62 0.57 2.16 -7.29
C SER A 62 -0.11 1.66 -6.02
N LYS A 63 0.64 0.89 -5.22
CA LYS A 63 0.13 0.22 -4.02
C LYS A 63 0.80 0.78 -2.78
N ILE A 64 0.00 1.21 -1.81
CA ILE A 64 0.46 1.52 -0.45
C ILE A 64 0.31 0.25 0.39
N VAL A 65 1.44 -0.36 0.73
CA VAL A 65 1.52 -1.60 1.51
C VAL A 65 1.72 -1.23 2.97
N LEU A 66 0.76 -1.54 3.84
CA LEU A 66 0.87 -1.22 5.26
C LEU A 66 1.76 -2.24 5.98
N THR A 67 2.88 -1.77 6.53
CA THR A 67 3.84 -2.59 7.29
C THR A 67 4.16 -1.91 8.63
N ALA A 68 4.93 -2.55 9.50
CA ALA A 68 5.41 -1.95 10.76
C ALA A 68 6.24 -0.66 10.54
N ARG A 69 6.67 -0.38 9.31
CA ARG A 69 7.38 0.85 8.93
C ARG A 69 6.46 1.91 8.33
N SER A 70 5.17 1.65 8.18
CA SER A 70 4.21 2.60 7.67
C SER A 70 3.91 3.68 8.69
N GLY A 71 3.65 4.89 8.20
CA GLY A 71 3.33 6.04 9.03
C GLY A 71 1.84 6.31 9.14
N ARG A 72 1.49 7.27 10.01
CA ARG A 72 0.13 7.77 10.23
C ARG A 72 -0.57 8.22 8.93
N SER A 73 0.18 8.87 8.03
CA SER A 73 -0.31 9.35 6.72
C SER A 73 -0.84 8.18 5.86
N ALA A 74 -0.07 7.09 5.78
CA ALA A 74 -0.47 5.89 5.05
C ALA A 74 -1.67 5.17 5.71
N LEU A 75 -1.66 5.09 7.04
CA LEU A 75 -2.75 4.51 7.82
C LEU A 75 -4.07 5.28 7.61
N ALA A 76 -4.03 6.61 7.76
CA ALA A 76 -5.18 7.49 7.52
C ALA A 76 -5.71 7.37 6.09
N HIS A 77 -4.81 7.38 5.10
CA HIS A 77 -5.18 7.18 3.71
C HIS A 77 -5.91 5.84 3.48
N ARG A 78 -5.40 4.75 4.09
CA ARG A 78 -6.05 3.43 3.96
C ARG A 78 -7.40 3.37 4.65
N PHE A 79 -7.57 3.97 5.84
CA PHE A 79 -8.87 4.08 6.50
C PHE A 79 -9.90 4.83 5.63
N THR A 80 -9.50 5.98 5.08
CA THR A 80 -10.37 6.75 4.17
C THR A 80 -10.79 5.93 2.95
N LYS A 81 -9.85 5.17 2.35
CA LYS A 81 -10.12 4.31 1.19
C LYS A 81 -11.16 3.21 1.47
N ILE A 82 -11.31 2.80 2.74
CA ILE A 82 -12.25 1.77 3.16
C ILE A 82 -13.48 2.36 3.89
N GLY A 83 -13.68 3.68 3.83
CA GLY A 83 -14.87 4.36 4.33
C GLY A 83 -14.84 4.80 5.80
N TYR A 84 -13.70 4.76 6.47
CA TYR A 84 -13.53 5.31 7.81
C TYR A 84 -12.83 6.67 7.76
N TYR A 85 -13.49 7.70 8.29
CA TYR A 85 -12.95 9.05 8.38
C TYR A 85 -12.61 9.33 9.85
N PHE A 86 -11.33 9.32 10.15
CA PHE A 86 -10.76 9.55 11.47
C PHE A 86 -9.97 10.85 11.47
N ASP A 87 -10.09 11.63 12.53
CA ASP A 87 -9.29 12.84 12.70
C ASP A 87 -7.85 12.50 13.12
N ARG A 88 -7.04 13.53 13.38
CA ARG A 88 -5.64 13.33 13.76
C ARG A 88 -5.49 12.60 15.10
N ASN A 89 -6.32 12.90 16.09
CA ASN A 89 -6.25 12.31 17.42
C ASN A 89 -6.71 10.84 17.38
N ASP A 90 -7.73 10.56 16.58
CA ASP A 90 -8.19 9.20 16.30
C ASP A 90 -7.07 8.37 15.68
N ILE A 91 -6.40 8.90 14.65
CA ILE A 91 -5.28 8.25 13.96
C ILE A 91 -4.09 8.05 14.90
N ASP A 92 -3.79 9.01 15.77
CA ASP A 92 -2.71 8.86 16.75
C ASP A 92 -2.98 7.70 17.71
N THR A 93 -4.23 7.51 18.12
CA THR A 93 -4.64 6.38 18.98
C THR A 93 -4.61 5.05 18.21
N LEU A 94 -5.20 5.02 17.01
CA LEU A 94 -5.23 3.85 16.15
C LEU A 94 -3.83 3.40 15.72
N TYR A 95 -2.87 4.32 15.61
CA TYR A 95 -1.50 4.02 15.21
C TYR A 95 -0.79 3.10 16.20
N GLU A 96 -1.04 3.25 17.50
CA GLU A 96 -0.44 2.37 18.52
C GLU A 96 -0.99 0.94 18.42
N THR A 97 -2.27 0.78 18.10
CA THR A 97 -2.88 -0.54 17.81
C THR A 97 -2.38 -1.08 16.48
N PHE A 98 -2.24 -0.23 15.46
CA PHE A 98 -1.71 -0.59 14.15
C PHE A 98 -0.33 -1.22 14.26
N LEU A 99 0.60 -0.62 15.03
CA LEU A 99 1.94 -1.15 15.21
C LEU A 99 1.92 -2.56 15.81
N LYS A 100 1.06 -2.83 16.81
CA LYS A 100 0.92 -4.17 17.41
C LYS A 100 0.46 -5.21 16.39
N VAL A 101 -0.46 -4.86 15.50
CA VAL A 101 -0.92 -5.76 14.42
C VAL A 101 0.18 -5.94 13.37
N ALA A 102 0.82 -4.84 12.98
CA ALA A 102 1.85 -4.80 11.95
C ALA A 102 3.14 -5.53 12.37
N ASP A 103 3.47 -5.60 13.65
CA ASP A 103 4.62 -6.37 14.15
C ASP A 103 4.40 -7.88 14.07
N GLN A 104 3.14 -8.32 14.05
CA GLN A 104 2.78 -9.74 14.00
C GLN A 104 2.62 -10.27 12.56
N LYS A 105 2.54 -9.37 11.57
CA LYS A 105 2.22 -9.69 10.18
C LYS A 105 3.18 -9.02 9.21
N LYS A 106 3.31 -9.58 8.01
CA LYS A 106 4.12 -8.94 6.95
C LYS A 106 3.43 -7.72 6.33
N GLU A 107 2.11 -7.76 6.27
CA GLU A 107 1.24 -6.71 5.74
C GLU A 107 -0.03 -6.66 6.58
N VAL A 108 -0.49 -5.45 6.90
CA VAL A 108 -1.80 -5.23 7.53
C VAL A 108 -2.86 -5.17 6.45
N MET A 109 -3.77 -6.13 6.48
CA MET A 109 -4.79 -6.30 5.46
C MET A 109 -6.01 -5.42 5.75
N GLU A 110 -6.92 -5.34 4.79
CA GLU A 110 -8.14 -4.54 4.94
C GLU A 110 -9.03 -5.02 6.09
N GLU A 111 -9.11 -6.33 6.30
CA GLU A 111 -9.89 -6.94 7.38
C GLU A 111 -9.36 -6.52 8.76
N ASP A 112 -8.03 -6.40 8.89
CA ASP A 112 -7.38 -5.92 10.11
C ASP A 112 -7.78 -4.47 10.40
N LEU A 113 -7.74 -3.61 9.38
CA LEU A 113 -8.17 -2.21 9.51
C LEU A 113 -9.66 -2.11 9.87
N GLN A 114 -10.51 -2.90 9.22
CA GLN A 114 -11.94 -2.92 9.54
C GLN A 114 -12.20 -3.35 10.99
N GLN A 115 -11.47 -4.36 11.47
CA GLN A 115 -11.57 -4.80 12.87
C GLN A 115 -11.12 -3.71 13.84
N MET A 116 -9.95 -3.10 13.60
CA MET A 116 -9.43 -2.00 14.41
C MET A 116 -10.41 -0.81 14.46
N ALA A 117 -10.98 -0.43 13.32
CA ALA A 117 -11.92 0.68 13.25
C ALA A 117 -13.22 0.41 14.02
N LYS A 118 -13.73 -0.82 13.98
CA LYS A 118 -14.91 -1.24 14.75
C LYS A 118 -14.65 -1.19 16.26
N GLU A 119 -13.51 -1.73 16.70
CA GLU A 119 -13.10 -1.73 18.10
C GLU A 119 -12.93 -0.29 18.63
N TYR A 120 -12.27 0.57 17.86
CA TYR A 120 -12.08 1.97 18.23
C TYR A 120 -13.40 2.73 18.37
N LYS A 121 -14.33 2.55 17.43
CA LYS A 121 -15.68 3.14 17.52
C LYS A 121 -16.48 2.62 18.72
N ALA A 122 -16.36 1.33 19.05
CA ALA A 122 -17.05 0.76 20.20
C ALA A 122 -16.54 1.29 21.55
N MET A 123 -15.30 1.80 21.62
CA MET A 123 -14.71 2.39 22.84
C MET A 123 -14.99 3.89 22.99
N THR A 124 -15.35 4.56 21.89
CA THR A 124 -15.52 6.02 21.82
C THR A 124 -16.99 6.45 21.75
N VAL A 125 -17.90 5.48 21.60
CA VAL A 125 -19.36 5.61 21.78
C VAL A 125 -19.71 5.32 23.23
#